data_AF-A0A0C2GCI9-F1
#
_entry.id   AF-A0A0C2GCI9-F1
#
_cell.length_a   1.000
_cell.length_b   1.000
_cell.length_c   1.000
_cell.angle_alpha   90.00
_cell.angle_beta   90.00
_cell.angle_gamma   90.00
#
_symmetry.space_group_name_H-M   'P 1'
#
loop_
_entity.id
_entity.type
_entity.pdbx_description
1 polymer ?
#
loop_
_entity_poly.entity_id
_entity_poly.type
_entity_poly.pdbx_seq_one_letter_code
_entity_poly.pdbx_strand_id
1 'polypeptide(L)'
;MSDDDSFIRVSKIRLDYKDGGSDASRTVHHYHWENWPDRGVPPTKLTAINLLAEIRGSATPIIVHCSAGIGRTGTIVAISYVQEKMQIGEDCQAMSELLKEIRTQRPCSIQNAYQYLYVHRVLLAYFLEKYKRRFQHCLDNGGEEKYQKWCADYKKITGCD
;
A
#
# COMPACT_ATOMS: atom_id res chain seq x y z
N MET A 1 -5.12 -13.51 -5.73
CA MET A 1 -5.97 -12.29 -5.80
C MET A 1 -7.45 -12.63 -5.94
N SER A 2 -8.33 -11.79 -5.39
CA SER A 2 -9.80 -11.99 -5.37
C SER A 2 -10.48 -11.45 -6.64
N ASP A 3 -11.72 -11.87 -6.92
CA ASP A 3 -12.53 -11.33 -8.04
C ASP A 3 -12.71 -9.80 -7.93
N ASP A 4 -12.65 -9.26 -6.71
CA ASP A 4 -12.69 -7.83 -6.41
C ASP A 4 -11.48 -7.04 -6.93
N ASP A 5 -10.39 -7.72 -7.28
CA ASP A 5 -9.12 -7.14 -7.76
C ASP A 5 -8.92 -7.34 -9.28
N SER A 6 -10.00 -7.48 -10.05
CA SER A 6 -9.97 -7.75 -11.51
C SER A 6 -9.22 -6.71 -12.36
N PHE A 7 -9.02 -5.51 -11.82
CA PHE A 7 -8.26 -4.41 -12.44
C PHE A 7 -6.75 -4.47 -12.17
N ILE A 8 -6.27 -5.50 -11.47
CA ILE A 8 -4.85 -5.77 -11.33
C ILE A 8 -4.45 -6.76 -12.43
N ARG A 9 -3.76 -6.26 -13.45
CA ARG A 9 -3.23 -7.10 -14.52
C ARG A 9 -1.90 -7.72 -14.10
N VAL A 10 -1.82 -9.04 -14.15
CA VAL A 10 -0.57 -9.79 -13.91
C VAL A 10 0.05 -10.20 -15.23
N SER A 11 1.31 -9.83 -15.45
CA SER A 11 2.07 -10.18 -16.66
C SER A 11 3.38 -10.87 -16.30
N LYS A 12 3.72 -11.93 -17.03
CA LYS A 12 5.01 -12.61 -16.92
C LYS A 12 5.91 -12.11 -18.04
N ILE A 13 6.94 -11.35 -17.68
CA ILE A 13 7.86 -10.72 -18.62
C ILE A 13 9.18 -11.47 -18.57
N ARG A 14 9.65 -11.98 -19.70
CA ARG A 14 11.01 -12.50 -19.83
C ARG A 14 11.93 -11.36 -20.26
N LEU A 15 12.98 -11.14 -19.48
CA LEU A 15 14.06 -10.20 -19.77
C LEU A 15 15.27 -11.00 -20.19
N ASP A 16 15.75 -10.80 -21.42
CA ASP A 16 17.02 -11.34 -21.90
C ASP A 16 18.06 -10.21 -21.86
N TYR A 17 19.23 -10.48 -21.30
CA TYR A 17 20.30 -9.50 -21.07
C TYR A 17 21.68 -10.16 -21.10
N LYS A 18 22.74 -9.34 -21.12
CA LYS A 18 24.13 -9.83 -21.00
C LYS A 18 24.62 -9.65 -19.57
N ASP A 19 25.14 -10.72 -18.97
CA ASP A 19 25.78 -10.71 -17.65
C ASP A 19 27.24 -11.16 -17.81
N GLY A 20 28.19 -10.25 -17.56
CA GLY A 20 29.61 -10.53 -17.79
C GLY A 20 29.95 -10.97 -19.22
N GLY A 21 29.17 -10.54 -20.23
CA GLY A 21 29.34 -10.93 -21.64
C GLY A 21 28.62 -12.23 -22.05
N SER A 22 28.09 -12.99 -21.08
CA SER A 22 27.30 -14.20 -21.34
C SER A 22 25.82 -13.88 -21.49
N ASP A 23 25.11 -14.65 -22.32
CA ASP A 23 23.64 -14.55 -22.41
C ASP A 23 23.00 -15.01 -21.10
N ALA A 24 22.15 -14.16 -20.55
CA ALA A 24 21.39 -14.40 -19.34
C ALA A 24 19.92 -14.06 -19.58
N SER A 25 19.04 -14.66 -18.78
CA SER A 25 17.62 -14.31 -18.80
C SER A 25 17.03 -14.36 -17.41
N ARG A 26 16.04 -13.47 -17.16
CA ARG A 26 15.28 -13.41 -15.92
C ARG A 26 13.80 -13.27 -16.24
N THR A 27 12.98 -14.03 -15.53
CA THR A 27 11.54 -13.83 -15.55
C THR A 27 11.15 -12.84 -14.45
N VAL A 28 10.34 -11.84 -14.80
CA VAL A 28 9.75 -10.87 -13.88
C VAL A 28 8.24 -11.03 -13.89
N HIS A 29 7.66 -11.06 -12.70
CA HIS A 29 6.21 -10.95 -12.51
C HIS A 29 5.87 -9.48 -12.32
N HIS A 30 5.09 -8.93 -13.23
CA HIS A 30 4.68 -7.53 -13.23
C HIS A 30 3.20 -7.44 -12.86
N TYR A 31 2.90 -6.75 -11.76
CA TYR A 31 1.56 -6.50 -11.27
C TYR A 31 1.20 -5.05 -11.55
N HIS A 32 0.19 -4.83 -12.39
CA HIS A 32 -0.21 -3.49 -12.83
C HIS A 32 -1.60 -3.15 -12.27
N TRP A 33 -1.64 -2.18 -11.35
CA TRP A 33 -2.90 -1.64 -10.83
C TRP A 33 -3.44 -0.56 -11.77
N GLU A 34 -4.40 -0.92 -12.61
CA GLU A 34 -4.83 -0.12 -13.75
C GLU A 34 -5.74 1.05 -13.40
N ASN A 35 -6.61 0.90 -12.39
CA ASN A 35 -7.66 1.87 -12.06
C ASN A 35 -7.30 2.82 -10.89
N TRP A 36 -6.03 2.95 -10.50
CA TRP A 36 -5.65 3.97 -9.51
C TRP A 36 -5.68 5.37 -10.15
N PRO A 37 -6.61 6.27 -9.77
CA PRO A 37 -6.78 7.56 -10.40
C PRO A 37 -5.56 8.47 -10.22
N ASP A 38 -5.26 9.29 -11.22
CA ASP A 38 -4.21 10.30 -11.07
C ASP A 38 -4.62 11.36 -10.04
N ARG A 39 -3.67 11.75 -9.17
CA ARG A 39 -3.86 12.69 -8.04
C ARG A 39 -4.93 12.30 -6.99
N GLY A 40 -5.66 11.21 -7.18
CA GLY A 40 -6.64 10.67 -6.24
C GLY A 40 -6.18 9.40 -5.53
N VAL A 41 -7.15 8.68 -4.99
CA VAL A 41 -6.98 7.40 -4.30
C VAL A 41 -8.06 6.43 -4.80
N PRO A 42 -7.79 5.12 -4.87
CA PRO A 42 -8.79 4.14 -5.25
C PRO A 42 -9.77 3.91 -4.09
N PRO A 43 -10.93 3.27 -4.34
CA PRO A 43 -11.77 2.74 -3.27
C PRO A 43 -10.95 1.90 -2.30
N THR A 44 -11.22 2.05 -1.01
CA THR A 44 -10.57 1.28 0.05
C THR A 44 -11.11 -0.12 0.05
N LYS A 45 -10.49 -0.93 -0.78
CA LYS A 45 -10.48 -2.37 -0.65
C LYS A 45 -9.13 -2.80 -0.10
N LEU A 46 -9.06 -4.03 0.39
CA LEU A 46 -7.79 -4.65 0.80
C LEU A 46 -6.84 -4.89 -0.40
N THR A 47 -7.12 -4.38 -1.60
CA THR A 47 -6.29 -4.50 -2.80
C THR A 47 -4.82 -4.18 -2.56
N ALA A 48 -4.50 -3.07 -1.90
CA ALA A 48 -3.09 -2.74 -1.60
C ALA A 48 -2.43 -3.82 -0.73
N ILE A 49 -3.15 -4.34 0.26
CA ILE A 49 -2.69 -5.43 1.11
C ILE A 49 -2.56 -6.73 0.32
N ASN A 50 -3.54 -7.06 -0.53
CA ASN A 50 -3.57 -8.27 -1.35
C ASN A 50 -2.39 -8.26 -2.32
N LEU A 51 -2.16 -7.13 -3.01
CA LEU A 51 -1.03 -6.92 -3.90
C LEU A 51 0.30 -7.11 -3.15
N LEU A 52 0.44 -6.51 -1.96
CA LEU A 52 1.63 -6.68 -1.13
C LEU A 52 1.81 -8.14 -0.68
N ALA A 53 0.73 -8.86 -0.38
CA ALA A 53 0.80 -10.26 0.02
C ALA A 53 1.34 -11.17 -1.10
N GLU A 54 0.99 -10.92 -2.36
CA GLU A 54 1.49 -11.69 -3.52
C GLU A 54 3.00 -11.47 -3.76
N ILE A 55 3.56 -10.32 -3.36
CA ILE A 55 4.96 -9.97 -3.64
C ILE A 55 5.91 -10.14 -2.44
N ARG A 56 5.38 -10.22 -1.21
CA ARG A 56 6.16 -10.33 0.04
C ARG A 56 7.11 -11.53 0.11
N GLY A 57 6.87 -12.59 -0.66
CA GLY A 57 7.75 -13.76 -0.73
C GLY A 57 9.06 -13.56 -1.52
N SER A 58 9.26 -12.39 -2.13
CA SER A 58 10.46 -12.11 -2.92
C SER A 58 11.73 -12.03 -2.06
N ALA A 59 12.74 -12.85 -2.39
CA ALA A 59 14.07 -12.80 -1.77
C ALA A 59 14.94 -11.64 -2.29
N THR A 60 14.46 -10.87 -3.27
CA THR A 60 15.17 -9.74 -3.86
C THR A 60 14.33 -8.46 -3.74
N PRO A 61 14.97 -7.27 -3.76
CA PRO A 61 14.24 -6.00 -3.76
C PRO A 61 13.15 -5.94 -4.83
N ILE A 62 11.99 -5.43 -4.47
CA ILE A 62 10.85 -5.29 -5.36
C ILE A 62 10.86 -3.89 -5.96
N ILE A 63 10.59 -3.79 -7.26
CA ILE A 63 10.44 -2.51 -7.95
C ILE A 63 8.98 -2.07 -7.86
N VAL A 64 8.75 -0.87 -7.31
CA VAL A 64 7.44 -0.20 -7.30
C VAL A 64 7.58 1.10 -8.07
N HIS A 65 6.70 1.34 -9.05
CA HIS A 65 6.72 2.57 -9.84
C HIS A 65 5.31 3.06 -10.17
N CYS A 66 5.23 4.33 -10.57
CA CYS A 66 4.04 4.92 -11.17
C CYS A 66 4.49 5.75 -12.38
N SER A 67 4.08 7.01 -12.52
CA SER A 67 4.67 7.93 -13.51
C SER A 67 5.96 8.58 -12.95
N ALA A 68 5.86 9.48 -11.97
CA ALA A 68 7.03 10.13 -11.37
C ALA A 68 7.69 9.31 -10.23
N GLY A 69 7.06 8.19 -9.84
CA GLY A 69 7.54 7.31 -8.78
C GLY A 69 7.45 7.90 -7.36
N ILE A 70 6.70 8.97 -7.11
CA ILE A 70 6.64 9.60 -5.78
C ILE A 70 5.26 9.52 -5.09
N GLY A 71 4.17 9.62 -5.85
CA GLY A 71 2.81 9.59 -5.29
C GLY A 71 2.35 8.18 -4.92
N ARG A 72 1.69 7.50 -5.87
CA ARG A 72 1.20 6.11 -5.74
C ARG A 72 2.29 5.14 -5.25
N THR A 73 3.50 5.28 -5.79
CA THR A 73 4.67 4.52 -5.36
C THR A 73 4.98 4.71 -3.89
N GLY A 74 5.11 5.97 -3.43
CA GLY A 74 5.37 6.26 -2.02
C GLY A 74 4.24 5.76 -1.11
N THR A 75 2.99 5.81 -1.57
CA THR A 75 1.83 5.26 -0.84
C THR A 75 1.93 3.75 -0.63
N ILE A 76 2.21 2.97 -1.68
CA ILE A 76 2.37 1.51 -1.56
C ILE A 76 3.57 1.15 -0.69
N VAL A 77 4.70 1.85 -0.88
CA VAL A 77 5.91 1.64 -0.06
C VAL A 77 5.63 1.94 1.42
N ALA A 78 4.92 3.02 1.73
CA ALA A 78 4.56 3.37 3.10
C ALA A 78 3.65 2.33 3.76
N ILE A 79 2.66 1.80 3.03
CA ILE A 79 1.80 0.72 3.55
C ILE A 79 2.64 -0.52 3.85
N SER A 80 3.55 -0.91 2.96
CA SER A 80 4.44 -2.06 3.20
C SER A 80 5.33 -1.84 4.42
N TYR A 81 5.95 -0.67 4.49
CA TYR A 81 6.89 -0.29 5.55
C TYR A 81 6.24 -0.33 6.93
N VAL A 82 5.07 0.30 7.08
CA VAL A 82 4.34 0.32 8.35
C VAL A 82 3.85 -1.07 8.71
N GLN A 83 3.36 -1.85 7.73
CA GLN A 83 2.92 -3.21 7.98
C GLN A 83 4.07 -4.11 8.48
N GLU A 84 5.28 -3.98 7.91
CA GLU A 84 6.46 -4.73 8.33
C GLU A 84 6.93 -4.34 9.73
N LYS A 85 7.06 -3.04 10.01
CA LYS A 85 7.39 -2.55 11.36
C LYS A 85 6.42 -3.08 12.42
N MET A 86 5.13 -3.01 12.15
CA MET A 86 4.11 -3.53 13.07
C MET A 86 4.21 -5.06 13.25
N GLN A 87 4.57 -5.81 12.20
CA GLN A 87 4.75 -7.26 12.27
C GLN A 87 5.93 -7.67 13.16
N ILE A 88 7.00 -6.88 13.18
CA ILE A 88 8.15 -7.11 14.06
C ILE A 88 8.02 -6.44 15.44
N GLY A 89 6.87 -5.81 15.73
CA GLY A 89 6.57 -5.20 17.02
C GLY A 89 7.17 -3.80 17.23
N GLU A 90 7.61 -3.13 16.18
CA GLU A 90 8.10 -1.75 16.25
C GLU A 90 6.95 -0.74 16.31
N ASP A 91 7.19 0.36 17.05
CA ASP A 91 6.23 1.46 17.15
C ASP A 91 6.08 2.19 15.80
N CYS A 92 4.82 2.44 15.45
CA CYS A 92 4.41 3.11 14.23
C CYS A 92 3.43 4.25 14.48
N GLN A 93 3.24 4.70 15.72
CA GLN A 93 2.30 5.77 16.05
C GLN A 93 2.69 7.11 15.41
N ALA A 94 3.99 7.37 15.31
CA ALA A 94 4.54 8.59 14.72
C ALA A 94 4.56 8.55 13.18
N MET A 95 3.40 8.41 12.55
CA MET A 95 3.25 8.32 11.08
C MET A 95 3.85 9.52 10.32
N SER A 96 3.89 10.71 10.95
CA SER A 96 4.55 11.88 10.38
C SER A 96 6.08 11.72 10.28
N GLU A 97 6.69 11.08 11.28
CA GLU A 97 8.14 10.82 11.27
C GLU A 97 8.47 9.69 10.28
N LEU A 98 7.64 8.66 10.19
CA LEU A 98 7.78 7.62 9.16
C LEU A 98 7.71 8.21 7.74
N LEU A 99 6.81 9.16 7.50
CA LEU A 99 6.77 9.88 6.23
C LEU A 99 8.06 10.69 5.98
N LYS A 100 8.58 11.40 6.99
CA LYS A 100 9.84 12.13 6.86
C LYS A 100 10.99 11.18 6.53
N GLU A 101 11.05 10.02 7.17
CA GLU A 101 12.04 8.99 6.90
C GLU A 101 11.95 8.46 5.46
N ILE A 102 10.75 8.12 4.97
CA ILE A 102 10.58 7.72 3.57
C ILE A 102 11.09 8.83 2.63
N ARG A 103 10.86 10.10 2.99
CA ARG A 103 11.29 11.26 2.20
C ARG A 103 12.80 11.54 2.25
N THR A 104 13.55 11.00 3.21
CA THR A 104 15.03 11.08 3.20
C THR A 104 15.63 10.18 2.13
N GLN A 105 14.97 9.05 1.83
CA GLN A 105 15.40 8.10 0.79
C GLN A 105 14.86 8.45 -0.59
N ARG A 106 13.63 9.00 -0.65
CA ARG A 106 13.02 9.47 -1.90
C ARG A 106 12.21 10.76 -1.67
N PRO A 107 12.76 11.94 -2.02
CA PRO A 107 12.09 13.21 -1.83
C PRO A 107 10.68 13.27 -2.43
N CYS A 108 9.79 14.00 -1.76
CA CYS A 108 8.40 14.19 -2.17
C CYS A 108 7.53 12.92 -2.23
N SER A 109 8.00 11.80 -1.66
CA SER A 109 7.19 10.58 -1.51
C SER A 109 5.88 10.87 -0.76
N ILE A 110 4.79 10.25 -1.23
CA ILE A 110 3.40 10.59 -0.88
C ILE A 110 3.13 12.06 -1.24
N GLN A 111 2.63 12.27 -2.45
CA GLN A 111 2.62 13.57 -3.10
C GLN A 111 1.51 14.50 -2.58
N ASN A 112 0.40 13.95 -2.10
CA ASN A 112 -0.74 14.73 -1.62
C ASN A 112 -1.39 14.15 -0.36
N ALA A 113 -2.26 14.95 0.26
CA ALA A 113 -2.93 14.58 1.51
C ALA A 113 -3.86 13.37 1.35
N TYR A 114 -4.52 13.19 0.20
CA TYR A 114 -5.39 12.03 -0.02
C TYR A 114 -4.61 10.73 0.00
N GLN A 115 -3.44 10.70 -0.64
CA GLN A 115 -2.53 9.56 -0.62
C GLN A 115 -2.03 9.25 0.79
N TYR A 116 -1.76 10.26 1.61
CA TYR A 116 -1.39 10.07 3.02
C TYR A 116 -2.55 9.49 3.84
N LEU A 117 -3.75 10.06 3.71
CA LEU A 117 -4.96 9.54 4.35
C LEU A 117 -5.28 8.10 3.92
N TYR A 118 -5.02 7.75 2.66
CA TYR A 118 -5.22 6.41 2.14
C TYR A 118 -4.30 5.38 2.82
N VAL A 119 -3.06 5.74 3.20
CA VAL A 119 -2.20 4.85 4.00
C VAL A 119 -2.90 4.48 5.31
N HIS A 120 -3.40 5.48 6.05
CA HIS A 120 -4.14 5.25 7.29
C HIS A 120 -5.41 4.42 7.06
N ARG A 121 -6.16 4.73 5.99
CA ARG A 121 -7.40 4.05 5.62
C ARG A 121 -7.20 2.56 5.41
N VAL A 122 -6.18 2.20 4.62
CA VAL A 122 -5.84 0.81 4.31
C VAL A 122 -5.36 0.07 5.57
N LEU A 123 -4.51 0.69 6.38
CA LEU A 123 -4.01 0.06 7.62
C LEU A 123 -5.14 -0.17 8.62
N LEU A 124 -6.03 0.81 8.82
CA LEU A 124 -7.21 0.63 9.68
C LEU A 124 -8.14 -0.46 9.14
N ALA A 125 -8.42 -0.49 7.83
CA ALA A 125 -9.20 -1.55 7.21
C ALA A 125 -8.58 -2.93 7.47
N TYR A 126 -7.26 -3.03 7.30
CA TYR A 126 -6.52 -4.25 7.55
C TYR A 126 -6.70 -4.74 9.00
N PHE A 127 -6.56 -3.88 10.00
CA PHE A 127 -6.67 -4.31 11.39
C PHE A 127 -8.12 -4.52 11.85
N LEU A 128 -9.02 -3.60 11.52
CA LEU A 128 -10.37 -3.55 12.07
C LEU A 128 -11.39 -4.34 11.25
N GLU A 129 -11.13 -4.55 9.95
CA GLU A 129 -12.00 -5.33 9.07
C GLU A 129 -11.44 -6.75 8.87
N LYS A 130 -10.18 -6.90 8.43
CA LYS A 130 -9.58 -8.22 8.18
C LYS A 130 -9.22 -8.97 9.47
N TYR A 131 -8.65 -8.29 10.46
CA TYR A 131 -8.25 -8.87 11.75
C TYR A 131 -9.16 -8.46 12.91
N LYS A 132 -10.44 -8.19 12.62
CA LYS A 132 -11.42 -7.69 13.59
C LYS A 132 -11.38 -8.42 14.93
N ARG A 133 -11.36 -9.76 14.94
CA ARG A 133 -11.31 -10.56 16.18
C ARG A 133 -10.13 -10.20 17.10
N ARG A 134 -8.98 -9.84 16.53
CA ARG A 134 -7.77 -9.48 17.28
C ARG A 134 -7.79 -8.02 17.76
N PHE A 135 -8.35 -7.13 16.96
CA PHE A 135 -8.32 -5.68 17.21
C PHE A 135 -9.68 -5.10 17.62
N GLN A 136 -10.66 -5.95 17.95
CA GLN A 136 -12.01 -5.54 18.35
C GLN A 136 -11.99 -4.58 19.54
N HIS A 137 -11.06 -4.77 20.46
CA HIS A 137 -10.90 -3.91 21.64
C HIS A 137 -10.62 -2.43 21.29
N CYS A 138 -10.09 -2.15 20.09
CA CYS A 138 -9.90 -0.77 19.61
C CYS A 138 -11.23 -0.08 19.29
N LEU A 139 -12.32 -0.84 19.14
CA LEU A 139 -13.66 -0.34 18.82
C LEU A 139 -14.53 -0.17 20.08
N ASP A 140 -14.05 -0.63 21.24
CA ASP A 140 -14.74 -0.46 22.52
C ASP A 140 -14.70 1.01 22.98
N ASN A 141 -15.52 1.37 23.98
CA ASN A 141 -15.53 2.70 24.61
C ASN A 141 -15.70 3.87 23.60
N GLY A 142 -16.62 3.71 22.64
CA GLY A 142 -16.88 4.70 21.59
C GLY A 142 -15.91 4.63 20.39
N GLY A 143 -15.03 3.64 20.35
CA GLY A 143 -14.12 3.41 19.22
C GLY A 143 -14.85 3.13 17.90
N GLU A 144 -15.93 2.34 17.94
CA GLU A 144 -16.78 2.06 16.77
C GLU A 144 -17.35 3.36 16.17
N GLU A 145 -17.95 4.22 16.98
CA GLU A 145 -18.51 5.50 16.53
C GLU A 145 -17.44 6.42 15.93
N LYS A 146 -16.26 6.49 16.55
CA LYS A 146 -15.11 7.24 16.03
C LYS A 146 -14.65 6.68 14.69
N TYR A 147 -14.58 5.36 14.55
CA TYR A 147 -14.16 4.71 13.31
C TYR A 147 -15.18 4.94 12.18
N GLN A 148 -16.48 4.76 12.47
CA GLN A 148 -17.54 5.04 11.50
C GLN A 148 -17.54 6.51 11.05
N LYS A 149 -17.38 7.44 11.99
CA LYS A 149 -17.23 8.87 11.67
C LYS A 149 -16.00 9.11 10.79
N TRP A 150 -14.87 8.50 11.12
CA TRP A 150 -13.64 8.64 10.37
C TRP A 150 -13.78 8.11 8.93
N CYS A 151 -14.45 6.96 8.74
CA CYS A 151 -14.77 6.43 7.40
C CYS A 151 -15.71 7.36 6.62
N ALA A 152 -16.74 7.92 7.28
CA ALA A 152 -17.65 8.87 6.65
C ALA A 152 -16.94 10.17 6.22
N ASP A 153 -16.07 10.71 7.09
CA ASP A 153 -15.26 11.90 6.79
C ASP A 153 -14.28 11.61 5.64
N TYR A 154 -13.64 10.43 5.66
CA TYR A 154 -12.78 9.97 4.57
C TYR A 154 -13.52 9.95 3.23
N LYS A 155 -14.69 9.29 3.17
CA LYS A 155 -15.54 9.23 1.97
C LYS A 155 -15.93 10.62 1.48
N LYS A 156 -16.30 11.51 2.39
CA LYS A 156 -16.67 12.89 2.05
C LYS A 156 -15.51 13.66 1.40
N ILE A 157 -14.28 13.42 1.85
CA ILE A 157 -13.08 14.13 1.38
C ILE A 157 -12.55 13.53 0.07
N THR A 158 -12.51 12.20 -0.04
CA THR A 158 -11.85 11.50 -1.16
C THR A 158 -12.82 11.05 -2.25
N GLY A 159 -14.12 11.05 -1.97
CA GLY A 159 -15.15 10.43 -2.82
C GLY A 159 -15.09 8.90 -2.84
N CYS A 160 -14.27 8.29 -1.99
CA CYS A 160 -13.99 6.86 -1.97
C CYS A 160 -14.29 6.26 -0.59
N ASP A 161 -14.94 5.10 -0.56
CA ASP A 161 -15.17 4.31 0.67
C ASP A 161 -13.88 3.70 1.22
#